data_AF-A0A2S4HCT0-F1
#
_entry.id   AF-A0A2S4HCT0-F1
#
_cell.length_a   1.000
_cell.length_b   1.000
_cell.length_c   1.000
_cell.angle_alpha   90.00
_cell.angle_beta   90.00
_cell.angle_gamma   90.00
#
_symmetry.space_group_name_H-M   'P 1'
#
loop_
_entity.id
_entity.type
_entity.pdbx_description
1 polymer ?
#
loop_
_entity_poly.entity_id
_entity_poly.type
_entity_poly.pdbx_seq_one_letter_code
_entity_poly.pdbx_strand_id
1 'polypeptide(L)'
;MSTTLYGIKNCDTVRAARRWLEQHNIDFAFQDVRDTPLNAEQLTNWLDQLGLDAVVNKRSTTWKQLPAEQRDSLNPSSAVPLLLEHPTLMKRPLLDTGSTLHLGFKAADYQALFAQHTL
;
A
#
# COMPACT_ATOMS: atom_id res chain seq x y z
N MET A 1 -5.45 -6.97 16.89
CA MET A 1 -5.50 -6.82 15.42
C MET A 1 -5.71 -5.35 15.15
N SER A 2 -4.74 -4.67 14.56
CA SER A 2 -4.79 -3.22 14.33
C SER A 2 -4.86 -2.96 12.84
N THR A 3 -5.88 -2.22 12.39
CA THR A 3 -5.99 -1.80 11.00
C THR A 3 -5.00 -0.67 10.75
N THR A 4 -4.15 -0.78 9.73
CA THR A 4 -3.22 0.28 9.34
C THR A 4 -3.41 0.64 7.87
N LEU A 5 -3.57 1.92 7.58
CA LEU A 5 -3.66 2.47 6.24
C LEU A 5 -2.35 3.17 5.89
N TYR A 6 -1.66 2.65 4.88
CA TYR A 6 -0.44 3.22 4.34
C TYR A 6 -0.73 4.05 3.10
N GLY A 7 -0.15 5.23 3.01
CA GLY A 7 -0.33 6.08 1.85
C GLY A 7 0.43 7.39 1.97
N ILE A 8 -0.05 8.39 1.25
CA ILE A 8 0.43 9.77 1.36
C ILE A 8 -0.75 10.70 1.64
N LYS A 9 -0.55 11.72 2.47
CA LYS A 9 -1.59 12.69 2.84
C LYS A 9 -2.20 13.36 1.60
N ASN A 10 -1.37 13.70 0.61
CA ASN A 10 -1.76 14.38 -0.63
C ASN A 10 -2.14 13.41 -1.75
N CYS A 11 -3.04 12.46 -1.48
CA CYS A 11 -3.65 11.60 -2.50
C CYS A 11 -5.15 11.53 -2.27
N ASP A 12 -5.95 11.81 -3.30
CA ASP A 12 -7.43 11.77 -3.22
C ASP A 12 -7.94 10.39 -2.83
N THR A 13 -7.36 9.32 -3.40
CA THR A 13 -7.73 7.94 -3.09
C THR A 13 -7.45 7.57 -1.63
N VAL A 14 -6.33 8.04 -1.06
CA VAL A 14 -6.00 7.82 0.36
C VAL A 14 -6.96 8.61 1.26
N ARG A 15 -7.31 9.85 0.87
CA ARG A 15 -8.32 10.66 1.58
C ARG A 15 -9.70 10.00 1.56
N ALA A 16 -10.10 9.43 0.43
CA ALA A 16 -11.36 8.70 0.30
C ALA A 16 -11.39 7.44 1.18
N ALA A 17 -10.30 6.66 1.20
CA ALA A 17 -10.18 5.48 2.06
C ALA A 17 -10.29 5.82 3.55
N ARG A 18 -9.58 6.86 4.02
CA ARG A 18 -9.66 7.32 5.41
C ARG A 18 -11.08 7.73 5.80
N ARG A 19 -11.72 8.57 4.97
CA ARG A 19 -13.10 9.00 5.20
C ARG A 19 -14.07 7.83 5.29
N TRP A 20 -13.89 6.82 4.45
CA TRP A 20 -14.73 5.62 4.49
C TRP A 20 -14.54 4.87 5.83
N LEU A 21 -13.30 4.65 6.27
CA LEU A 21 -13.03 3.99 7.55
C LEU A 21 -13.62 4.79 8.73
N GLU A 22 -13.46 6.11 8.73
CA GLU A 22 -14.05 7.01 9.72
C GLU A 22 -15.59 6.94 9.73
N GLN A 23 -16.23 6.98 8.55
CA GLN A 23 -17.69 6.89 8.40
C GLN A 23 -18.26 5.56 8.89
N HIS A 24 -17.48 4.48 8.77
CA HIS A 24 -17.85 3.15 9.22
C HIS A 24 -17.42 2.85 10.66
N ASN A 25 -16.90 3.83 11.40
CA ASN A 25 -16.40 3.69 12.78
C ASN A 25 -15.38 2.56 12.94
N ILE A 26 -14.50 2.40 11.95
CA ILE A 26 -13.40 1.43 12.00
C ILE A 26 -12.18 2.14 12.57
N ASP A 27 -11.63 1.66 13.67
CA ASP A 27 -10.35 2.13 14.19
C ASP A 27 -9.22 1.76 13.23
N PHE A 28 -8.45 2.76 12.80
CA PHE A 28 -7.26 2.56 11.97
C PHE A 28 -6.13 3.54 12.31
N ALA A 29 -4.89 3.07 12.18
CA ALA A 29 -3.71 3.90 12.17
C ALA A 29 -3.41 4.36 10.74
N PHE A 30 -3.05 5.63 10.52
CA PHE A 30 -2.59 6.11 9.22
C PHE A 30 -1.09 6.38 9.26
N GLN A 31 -0.35 5.74 8.35
CA GLN A 31 1.09 5.96 8.18
C GLN A 31 1.37 6.61 6.82
N ASP A 32 1.93 7.84 6.86
CA ASP A 32 2.44 8.48 5.65
C ASP A 32 3.82 7.92 5.33
N VAL A 33 3.95 7.26 4.18
CA VAL A 33 5.18 6.59 3.76
C VAL A 33 6.28 7.56 3.31
N ARG A 34 5.98 8.87 3.18
CA ARG A 34 6.98 9.92 2.94
C ARG A 34 7.55 10.47 4.24
N ASP A 35 6.71 10.59 5.27
CA ASP A 35 7.12 11.11 6.58
C ASP A 35 7.76 10.01 7.41
N THR A 36 7.24 8.78 7.31
CA THR A 36 7.72 7.61 8.05
C THR A 36 8.19 6.54 7.06
N PRO A 37 9.50 6.29 6.96
CA PRO A 37 10.03 5.29 6.05
C PRO A 37 9.47 3.91 6.39
N LEU A 38 9.17 3.13 5.35
CA LEU A 38 8.80 1.73 5.50
C LEU A 38 10.02 0.92 5.93
N ASN A 39 9.80 -0.22 6.58
CA ASN A 39 10.89 -1.15 6.86
C ASN A 39 10.93 -2.27 5.81
N ALA A 40 12.09 -2.93 5.69
CA ALA A 40 12.31 -3.98 4.70
C ALA A 40 11.37 -5.19 4.93
N GLU A 41 11.14 -5.56 6.18
CA GLU A 41 10.30 -6.72 6.54
C GLU A 41 8.84 -6.54 6.12
N GLN A 42 8.28 -5.34 6.32
CA GLN A 42 6.93 -4.95 5.89
C GLN A 42 6.81 -5.04 4.37
N LEU A 43 7.78 -4.49 3.65
CA LEU A 43 7.79 -4.52 2.19
C LEU A 43 7.89 -5.95 1.66
N THR A 44 8.76 -6.78 2.25
CA THR A 44 8.85 -8.21 1.91
C THR A 44 7.51 -8.90 2.13
N ASN A 45 6.87 -8.70 3.29
CA ASN A 45 5.56 -9.29 3.57
C ASN A 45 4.48 -8.84 2.56
N TRP A 46 4.49 -7.57 2.16
CA TRP A 46 3.55 -7.08 1.14
C TRP A 46 3.80 -7.71 -0.22
N LEU A 47 5.07 -7.86 -0.61
CA LEU A 47 5.44 -8.49 -1.87
C LEU A 47 5.09 -9.98 -1.90
N ASP A 48 5.25 -10.69 -0.78
CA ASP A 48 4.92 -12.11 -0.66
C ASP A 48 3.40 -12.35 -0.74
N GLN A 49 2.60 -11.48 -0.10
CA GLN A 49 1.14 -11.65 -0.08
C GLN A 49 0.44 -11.13 -1.35
N LEU A 50 0.87 -9.97 -1.87
CA LEU A 50 0.17 -9.28 -2.96
C LEU A 50 0.86 -9.49 -4.32
N GLY A 51 2.15 -9.82 -4.31
CA GLY A 51 2.97 -9.89 -5.51
C GLY A 51 3.51 -8.54 -5.96
N LEU A 52 4.63 -8.62 -6.68
CA LEU A 52 5.40 -7.47 -7.18
C LEU A 52 4.58 -6.50 -8.03
N ASP A 53 3.81 -7.00 -8.99
CA ASP A 53 2.96 -6.20 -9.90
C ASP A 53 1.81 -5.49 -9.19
N ALA A 54 1.38 -6.03 -8.06
CA ALA A 54 0.35 -5.40 -7.25
C ALA A 54 0.96 -4.23 -6.48
N VAL A 55 2.04 -4.47 -5.72
CA VAL A 55 2.68 -3.48 -4.85
C VAL A 55 3.33 -2.34 -5.63
N VAL A 56 4.05 -2.63 -6.72
CA VAL A 56 4.79 -1.62 -7.49
C VAL A 56 3.88 -0.94 -8.51
N ASN A 57 3.80 0.39 -8.47
CA ASN A 57 3.06 1.16 -9.45
C ASN A 57 3.89 1.39 -10.73
N LYS A 58 3.90 0.39 -11.61
CA LYS A 58 4.54 0.45 -12.94
C LYS A 58 3.96 1.52 -13.88
N ARG A 59 2.86 2.19 -13.50
CA ARG A 59 2.24 3.29 -14.28
C ARG A 59 2.63 4.67 -13.76
N SER A 60 3.29 4.76 -12.60
CA SER A 60 3.68 6.03 -11.97
C SER A 60 4.75 6.78 -12.78
N THR A 61 4.82 8.10 -12.60
CA THR A 61 5.89 8.92 -13.18
C THR A 61 7.25 8.54 -12.60
N THR A 62 7.32 8.23 -11.30
CA THR A 62 8.52 7.72 -10.65
C THR A 62 9.04 6.48 -11.36
N TRP A 63 8.17 5.50 -11.66
CA TRP A 63 8.56 4.32 -12.43
C TRP A 63 9.13 4.68 -13.80
N LYS A 64 8.48 5.59 -14.52
CA LYS A 64 8.95 6.04 -15.86
C LYS A 64 10.29 6.78 -15.81
N GLN A 65 10.63 7.38 -14.66
CA GLN A 65 11.91 8.07 -14.44
C GLN A 65 13.04 7.11 -14.05
N LEU A 66 12.73 5.87 -13.68
CA LEU A 66 13.76 4.88 -13.34
C LEU A 66 14.55 4.45 -14.58
N PRO A 67 15.87 4.23 -14.43
CA PRO A 67 16.70 3.57 -15.43
C PRO A 67 16.08 2.27 -15.94
N ALA A 68 16.26 1.98 -17.23
CA ALA A 68 15.76 0.74 -17.83
C ALA A 68 16.29 -0.51 -17.10
N GLU A 69 17.57 -0.51 -16.72
CA GLU A 69 18.19 -1.61 -15.98
C GLU A 69 17.48 -1.93 -14.67
N GLN A 70 17.09 -0.92 -13.88
CA GLN A 70 16.34 -1.13 -12.64
C GLN A 70 14.91 -1.63 -12.89
N ARG A 71 14.29 -1.23 -14.00
CA ARG A 71 12.95 -1.69 -14.37
C ARG A 71 12.96 -3.14 -14.85
N ASP A 72 13.95 -3.51 -15.65
CA ASP A 72 14.06 -4.81 -16.29
C ASP A 72 14.60 -5.89 -15.33
N SER A 73 15.42 -5.50 -14.36
CA SER A 73 15.92 -6.41 -13.30
C SER A 73 14.98 -6.55 -12.10
N LEU A 74 13.84 -5.85 -12.10
CA LEU A 74 12.94 -5.81 -10.95
C LEU A 74 12.37 -7.19 -10.61
N ASN A 75 12.77 -7.68 -9.44
CA ASN A 75 12.29 -8.89 -8.77
C ASN A 75 11.96 -8.58 -7.29
N PRO A 76 11.26 -9.47 -6.55
CA PRO A 76 10.90 -9.22 -5.15
C PRO A 76 12.07 -8.79 -4.25
N SER A 77 13.25 -9.41 -4.39
CA SER A 77 14.45 -9.07 -3.60
C SER A 77 15.01 -7.67 -3.92
N SER A 78 14.98 -7.27 -5.19
CA SER A 78 15.39 -5.92 -5.64
C SER A 78 14.31 -4.84 -5.43
N ALA A 79 13.06 -5.23 -5.27
CA ALA A 79 11.94 -4.32 -5.12
C ALA A 79 11.91 -3.66 -3.75
N VAL A 80 12.31 -4.39 -2.70
CA VAL A 80 12.41 -3.86 -1.33
C VAL A 80 13.33 -2.63 -1.26
N PRO A 81 14.62 -2.70 -1.65
CA PRO A 81 15.49 -1.52 -1.60
C PRO A 81 14.98 -0.38 -2.48
N LEU A 82 14.40 -0.69 -3.65
CA LEU A 82 13.81 0.33 -4.52
C LEU A 82 12.61 1.04 -3.88
N LEU A 83 11.74 0.30 -3.17
CA LEU A 83 10.59 0.85 -2.46
C LEU A 83 11.00 1.61 -1.19
N LEU A 84 12.11 1.24 -0.55
CA LEU A 84 12.69 2.00 0.57
C LEU A 84 13.24 3.36 0.09
N GLU A 85 13.92 3.38 -1.05
CA GLU A 85 14.46 4.61 -1.65
C GLU A 85 13.35 5.48 -2.26
N HIS A 86 12.33 4.84 -2.83
CA HIS A 86 11.21 5.50 -3.49
C HIS A 86 9.87 4.97 -2.98
N PRO A 87 9.46 5.31 -1.74
CA PRO A 87 8.21 4.80 -1.16
C PRO A 87 6.96 5.26 -1.93
N THR A 88 7.06 6.35 -2.69
CA THR A 88 5.98 6.80 -3.57
C THR A 88 5.77 5.90 -4.81
N LEU A 89 6.69 4.99 -5.10
CA LEU A 89 6.55 4.01 -6.18
C LEU A 89 5.50 2.94 -5.85
N MET A 90 5.19 2.70 -4.58
CA MET A 90 4.16 1.74 -4.20
C MET A 90 2.76 2.21 -4.68
N LYS A 91 1.88 1.25 -5.02
CA LYS A 91 0.46 1.50 -5.18
C LYS A 91 -0.14 1.89 -3.83
N ARG A 92 -1.03 2.88 -3.87
CA ARG A 92 -1.59 3.56 -2.71
C ARG A 92 -3.08 3.80 -2.91
N PRO A 93 -3.90 3.79 -1.85
CA PRO A 93 -3.58 3.36 -0.49
C PRO A 93 -3.27 1.85 -0.41
N LEU A 94 -2.55 1.43 0.63
CA LEU A 94 -2.47 0.02 1.05
C LEU A 94 -3.13 -0.08 2.42
N LEU A 95 -4.14 -0.95 2.56
CA LEU A 95 -4.82 -1.25 3.80
C LEU A 95 -4.31 -2.59 4.33
N ASP A 96 -3.86 -2.58 5.58
CA ASP A 96 -3.53 -3.77 6.35
C ASP A 96 -4.58 -3.93 7.45
N THR A 97 -5.36 -5.01 7.42
CA THR A 97 -6.36 -5.30 8.45
C THR A 97 -5.77 -6.12 9.62
N GLY A 98 -4.47 -6.43 9.58
CA GLY A 98 -3.79 -7.36 10.48
C GLY A 98 -3.96 -8.84 10.08
N SER A 99 -4.91 -9.13 9.21
CA SER A 99 -5.20 -10.46 8.65
C SER A 99 -4.96 -10.52 7.14
N THR A 100 -5.25 -9.42 6.45
CA THR A 100 -5.20 -9.33 4.99
C THR A 100 -4.66 -7.97 4.58
N LEU A 101 -4.00 -7.96 3.42
CA LEU A 101 -3.55 -6.73 2.77
C LEU A 101 -4.44 -6.45 1.57
N HIS A 102 -4.80 -5.18 1.39
CA HIS A 102 -5.60 -4.73 0.26
C HIS A 102 -4.98 -3.48 -0.39
N LEU A 103 -4.96 -3.45 -1.72
CA LEU A 103 -4.34 -2.38 -2.50
C LEU A 103 -5.38 -1.57 -3.25
N GLY A 104 -5.28 -0.25 -3.11
CA GLY A 104 -6.23 0.70 -3.66
C GLY A 104 -7.42 0.93 -2.73
N PHE A 105 -8.38 1.71 -3.22
CA PHE A 105 -9.62 1.97 -2.51
C PHE A 105 -10.79 1.76 -3.44
N LYS A 106 -11.71 0.90 -3.03
CA LYS A 106 -13.08 0.82 -3.53
C LYS A 106 -13.98 0.51 -2.34
N ALA A 107 -15.07 1.27 -2.21
CA ALA A 107 -16.00 1.12 -1.10
C ALA A 107 -16.56 -0.31 -0.99
N ALA A 108 -16.89 -0.94 -2.13
CA ALA A 108 -17.39 -2.32 -2.15
C ALA A 108 -16.36 -3.34 -1.63
N ASP A 109 -15.08 -3.18 -1.99
CA ASP A 109 -14.01 -4.07 -1.55
C ASP A 109 -13.78 -3.91 -0.04
N TYR A 110 -13.74 -2.68 0.45
CA TYR A 110 -13.63 -2.38 1.89
C TYR A 110 -14.82 -2.95 2.67
N GLN A 111 -16.03 -2.76 2.16
CA GLN A 111 -17.23 -3.33 2.78
C GLN A 111 -17.13 -4.85 2.88
N ALA A 112 -16.68 -5.54 1.85
CA ALA A 112 -16.49 -6.99 1.88
C ALA A 112 -15.41 -7.42 2.89
N LEU A 113 -14.27 -6.70 2.94
CA LEU A 113 -13.18 -6.98 3.87
C LEU A 113 -13.63 -6.89 5.33
N PHE A 114 -14.34 -5.81 5.70
CA PHE A 114 -14.78 -5.61 7.08
C PHE A 114 -16.05 -6.40 7.41
N ALA A 115 -16.89 -6.76 6.44
CA ALA A 115 -18.02 -7.67 6.66
C ALA A 115 -17.57 -9.08 7.06
N GLN A 116 -16.46 -9.58 6.49
CA GLN A 116 -15.91 -10.90 6.82
C GLN A 116 -15.27 -10.97 8.21
N HIS A 117 -14.97 -9.82 8.82
CA HIS A 117 -14.35 -9.72 10.14
C HIS A 117 -15.34 -9.57 11.30
N THR A 118 -16.65 -9.57 11.03
CA THR A 118 -17.71 -9.33 12.04
C THR A 118 -18.46 -10.61 12.46
N LEU A 119 -17.80 -11.78 12.45
CA LEU A 119 -18.39 -13.04 12.94
C LEU A 119 -17.50 -13.72 13.99
#